data_AF-A0A415NZY1-F1
#
_entry.id   AF-A0A415NZY1-F1
#
_cell.length_a   1.000
_cell.length_b   1.000
_cell.length_c   1.000
_cell.angle_alpha   90.00
_cell.angle_beta   90.00
_cell.angle_gamma   90.00
#
_symmetry.space_group_name_H-M   'P 1'
#
loop_
_entity.id
_entity.type
_entity.pdbx_description
1 polymer ?
#
loop_
_entity_poly.entity_id
_entity_poly.type
_entity_poly.pdbx_seq_one_letter_code
_entity_poly.pdbx_strand_id
1 'polypeptide(L)'
;MLELLLEHVVPEIISLLEIIGVVVITIGAAKAFFYYVKALFVESDTPIRIELANALALGLEFKMGAEILKTVLVRNFEEIYVLGAIILLRALLSLMIHFEIKAEKERDTHSEASANNY
;
A
#
# COMPACT_ATOMS: atom_id res chain seq x y z
N MET A 1 -26.96 13.05 -21.39
CA MET A 1 -27.21 11.65 -20.96
C MET A 1 -25.96 10.98 -20.40
N LEU A 2 -24.84 10.95 -21.14
CA LEU A 2 -23.59 10.32 -20.66
C LEU A 2 -23.02 10.93 -19.37
N GLU A 3 -23.09 12.25 -19.21
CA GLU A 3 -22.60 12.93 -17.99
C GLU A 3 -23.36 12.52 -16.73
N LEU A 4 -24.70 12.47 -16.80
CA LEU A 4 -25.56 12.04 -15.69
C LEU A 4 -25.32 10.57 -15.31
N LEU A 5 -24.98 9.72 -16.29
CA LEU A 5 -24.60 8.33 -16.03
C LEU A 5 -23.25 8.24 -15.32
N LEU A 6 -22.26 9.03 -15.73
CA LEU A 6 -20.95 9.04 -15.08
C LEU A 6 -21.02 9.55 -13.65
N GLU A 7 -21.78 10.63 -13.40
CA GLU A 7 -21.97 11.20 -12.05
C GLU A 7 -22.65 10.24 -11.07
N HIS A 8 -23.41 9.26 -11.56
CA HIS A 8 -24.12 8.31 -10.69
C HIS A 8 -23.37 6.98 -10.54
N VAL A 9 -22.76 6.45 -11.62
CA VAL A 9 -22.17 5.11 -11.64
C VAL A 9 -20.73 5.11 -11.13
N VAL A 10 -19.93 6.12 -11.50
CA VAL A 10 -18.50 6.14 -11.18
C VAL A 10 -18.23 6.26 -9.67
N PRO A 11 -18.97 7.06 -8.88
CA PRO A 11 -18.78 7.09 -7.42
C PRO A 11 -18.99 5.75 -6.72
N GLU A 12 -19.95 4.96 -7.19
CA GLU A 12 -20.21 3.60 -6.67
C GLU A 12 -19.03 2.67 -7.00
N ILE A 13 -18.50 2.74 -8.23
CA ILE A 13 -17.31 1.97 -8.64
C ILE A 13 -16.09 2.38 -7.81
N ILE A 14 -15.87 3.67 -7.60
CA ILE A 14 -14.77 4.20 -6.78
C ILE A 14 -14.86 3.62 -5.36
N SER A 15 -16.04 3.72 -4.74
CA SER A 15 -16.26 3.22 -3.38
C SER A 15 -16.02 1.71 -3.29
N LEU A 16 -16.47 0.96 -4.30
CA LEU A 16 -16.24 -0.48 -4.38
C LEU A 16 -14.74 -0.82 -4.46
N LEU A 17 -13.99 -0.13 -5.32
CA LEU A 17 -12.54 -0.34 -5.46
C LEU A 17 -11.79 0.00 -4.15
N GLU A 18 -12.19 1.07 -3.47
CA GLU A 18 -11.62 1.43 -2.17
C GLU A 18 -11.89 0.36 -1.11
N ILE A 19 -13.11 -0.16 -1.05
CA ILE A 19 -13.50 -1.24 -0.13
C ILE A 19 -12.67 -2.48 -0.42
N ILE A 20 -12.53 -2.88 -1.69
CA ILE A 20 -11.70 -4.03 -2.08
C ILE A 20 -10.27 -3.83 -1.61
N GLY A 21 -9.68 -2.65 -1.87
CA GLY A 21 -8.33 -2.34 -1.43
C GLY A 21 -8.14 -2.42 0.08
N VAL A 22 -9.10 -1.89 0.85
CA VAL A 22 -9.10 -1.98 2.32
C VAL A 22 -9.21 -3.42 2.78
N VAL A 23 -10.10 -4.22 2.21
CA VAL A 23 -10.30 -5.63 2.57
C VAL A 23 -9.04 -6.45 2.30
N VAL A 24 -8.43 -6.29 1.12
CA VAL A 24 -7.20 -7.01 0.74
C VAL A 24 -6.06 -6.69 1.72
N ILE A 25 -5.83 -5.41 2.01
CA ILE A 25 -4.78 -4.98 2.96
C ILE A 25 -5.07 -5.54 4.35
N THR A 26 -6.32 -5.43 4.81
CA THR A 26 -6.71 -5.86 6.16
C THR A 26 -6.52 -7.36 6.35
N ILE A 27 -6.97 -8.18 5.39
CA ILE A 27 -6.82 -9.64 5.46
C ILE A 27 -5.34 -10.04 5.38
N GLY A 28 -4.58 -9.44 4.47
CA GLY A 28 -3.15 -9.72 4.34
C GLY A 28 -2.37 -9.35 5.59
N ALA A 29 -2.65 -8.18 6.18
CA ALA A 29 -2.04 -7.74 7.44
C ALA A 29 -2.42 -8.65 8.61
N ALA A 30 -3.70 -9.03 8.73
CA ALA A 30 -4.17 -9.92 9.80
C ALA A 30 -3.52 -11.30 9.71
N LYS A 31 -3.42 -11.88 8.50
CA LYS A 31 -2.72 -13.16 8.28
C LYS A 31 -1.24 -13.05 8.62
N ALA A 32 -0.57 -12.02 8.10
CA ALA A 32 0.85 -11.82 8.35
C ALA A 32 1.15 -11.66 9.84
N PHE A 33 0.33 -10.88 10.56
CA PHE A 33 0.45 -10.71 12.00
C PHE A 33 0.21 -12.02 12.76
N PHE A 34 -0.82 -12.78 12.41
CA PHE A 34 -1.10 -14.07 13.02
C PHE A 34 0.07 -15.05 12.87
N TYR A 35 0.63 -15.16 11.67
CA TYR A 35 1.80 -16.03 11.43
C TYR A 35 3.06 -15.51 12.13
N TYR A 36 3.26 -14.20 12.20
CA TYR A 36 4.36 -13.61 12.95
C TYR A 36 4.30 -14.00 14.43
N VAL A 37 3.13 -13.85 15.06
CA VAL A 37 2.92 -14.25 16.46
C VAL A 37 3.14 -15.75 16.63
N LYS A 38 2.63 -16.58 15.72
CA LYS A 38 2.85 -18.04 15.76
C LYS A 38 4.33 -18.42 15.65
N ALA A 39 5.08 -17.74 14.78
CA ALA A 39 6.50 -17.98 14.57
C ALA A 39 7.37 -17.67 15.80
N LEU A 40 6.89 -16.81 16.72
CA LEU A 40 7.55 -16.56 18.01
C LEU A 40 7.49 -17.75 18.96
N PHE A 41 6.52 -18.65 18.80
CA PHE A 41 6.33 -19.82 19.67
C PHE A 41 6.73 -21.13 18.99
N VAL A 42 6.80 -21.17 17.66
CA VAL A 42 7.08 -22.37 16.86
C VAL A 42 7.94 -21.98 15.66
N GLU A 43 9.08 -22.66 15.44
CA GLU A 43 9.88 -22.48 14.24
C GLU A 43 9.02 -22.70 12.98
N SER A 44 8.91 -21.65 12.16
CA SER A 44 7.99 -21.58 11.03
C SER A 44 8.69 -20.86 9.88
N ASP A 45 8.87 -21.57 8.76
CA ASP A 45 9.53 -21.04 7.55
C ASP A 45 8.55 -20.33 6.60
N THR A 46 7.50 -19.71 7.15
CA THR A 46 6.47 -19.06 6.33
C THR A 46 6.98 -17.71 5.83
N PRO A 47 6.91 -17.40 4.51
CA PRO A 47 7.41 -16.14 3.95
C PRO A 47 6.45 -14.96 4.22
N ILE A 48 6.20 -14.68 5.49
CA ILE A 48 5.23 -13.68 6.00
C ILE A 48 5.43 -12.30 5.36
N ARG A 49 6.70 -11.90 5.18
CA ARG A 49 7.06 -10.59 4.61
C ARG A 49 6.63 -10.44 3.16
N ILE A 50 6.68 -11.53 2.38
CA ILE A 50 6.28 -11.54 0.97
C ILE A 50 4.75 -11.51 0.86
N GLU A 51 4.04 -12.29 1.68
CA GLU A 51 2.56 -12.29 1.67
C GLU A 51 2.00 -10.92 2.05
N LEU A 52 2.57 -10.27 3.08
CA LEU A 52 2.21 -8.90 3.46
C LEU A 52 2.50 -7.89 2.35
N ALA A 53 3.69 -7.96 1.73
CA ALA A 53 4.06 -7.07 0.64
C ALA A 53 3.11 -7.20 -0.56
N ASN A 54 2.72 -8.41 -0.93
CA ASN A 54 1.78 -8.68 -2.01
C ASN A 54 0.38 -8.12 -1.70
N ALA A 55 -0.12 -8.31 -0.47
CA ALA A 55 -1.42 -7.77 -0.08
C ALA A 55 -1.42 -6.23 -0.05
N LEU A 56 -0.34 -5.62 0.42
CA LEU A 56 -0.17 -4.16 0.39
C LEU A 56 -0.12 -3.64 -1.05
N ALA A 57 0.67 -4.26 -1.93
CA ALA A 57 0.77 -3.87 -3.33
C ALA A 57 -0.59 -3.96 -4.04
N LEU A 58 -1.27 -5.12 -3.93
CA LEU A 58 -2.56 -5.33 -4.56
C LEU A 58 -3.62 -4.34 -4.05
N GLY A 59 -3.69 -4.12 -2.73
CA GLY A 59 -4.64 -3.15 -2.19
C GLY A 59 -4.32 -1.70 -2.58
N LEU A 60 -3.04 -1.37 -2.77
CA LEU A 60 -2.64 -0.06 -3.29
C LEU A 60 -3.03 0.10 -4.77
N GLU A 61 -2.88 -0.93 -5.60
CA GLU A 61 -3.33 -0.89 -7.01
C GLU A 61 -4.83 -0.59 -7.12
N PHE A 62 -5.67 -1.24 -6.31
CA PHE A 62 -7.11 -0.94 -6.27
C PHE A 62 -7.39 0.49 -5.82
N LYS A 63 -6.69 1.00 -4.81
CA LYS A 63 -6.88 2.37 -4.33
C LYS A 63 -6.37 3.41 -5.32
N MET A 64 -5.26 3.15 -6.02
CA MET A 64 -4.78 4.00 -7.11
C MET A 64 -5.78 4.03 -8.27
N GLY A 65 -6.38 2.88 -8.62
CA GLY A 65 -7.45 2.82 -9.62
C GLY A 65 -8.67 3.69 -9.23
N ALA A 66 -9.08 3.64 -7.96
CA ALA A 66 -10.15 4.48 -7.44
C ALA A 66 -9.79 5.98 -7.48
N GLU A 67 -8.55 6.33 -7.13
CA GLU A 67 -8.04 7.71 -7.21
C GLU A 67 -8.01 8.22 -8.67
N ILE A 68 -7.57 7.40 -9.63
CA ILE A 68 -7.61 7.73 -11.06
C ILE A 68 -9.05 7.97 -11.53
N LEU A 69 -10.00 7.09 -11.19
CA LEU A 69 -11.41 7.26 -11.57
C LEU A 69 -12.02 8.53 -10.97
N LYS A 70 -11.61 8.89 -9.75
CA LYS A 70 -12.01 10.15 -9.09
C LYS A 70 -11.65 11.36 -9.97
N THR A 71 -10.49 11.36 -10.62
CA THR A 71 -10.07 12.45 -11.53
C THR A 71 -10.95 12.60 -12.78
N VAL A 72 -11.65 11.53 -13.20
CA VAL A 72 -12.58 11.58 -14.34
C VAL A 72 -13.85 12.37 -14.01
N LEU A 73 -14.20 12.46 -12.72
CA LEU A 73 -15.38 13.20 -12.25
C LEU A 73 -15.09 14.64 -11.86
N VAL A 74 -13.83 14.97 -11.56
CA VAL A 74 -13.47 16.32 -11.15
C VAL A 74 -13.47 17.25 -12.37
N ARG A 75 -14.35 18.24 -12.35
CA ARG A 75 -14.48 19.25 -13.41
C ARG A 75 -13.80 20.57 -13.06
N ASN A 76 -13.37 20.75 -11.80
CA ASN A 76 -12.82 21.99 -11.27
C ASN A 76 -11.38 21.81 -10.77
N PHE A 77 -10.44 22.59 -11.30
CA PHE A 77 -9.00 22.38 -11.08
C PHE A 77 -8.57 22.47 -9.61
N GLU A 78 -9.26 23.23 -8.76
CA GLU A 78 -8.97 23.32 -7.31
C GLU A 78 -9.12 21.98 -6.58
N GLU A 79 -10.16 21.20 -6.86
CA GLU A 79 -10.35 19.87 -6.25
C GLU A 79 -9.30 18.87 -6.73
N ILE A 80 -8.84 19.00 -8.00
CA ILE A 80 -7.76 18.18 -8.55
C ILE A 80 -6.46 18.44 -7.79
N TYR A 81 -6.15 19.68 -7.44
CA TYR A 81 -4.93 20.02 -6.69
C TYR A 81 -4.93 19.43 -5.28
N VAL A 82 -6.05 19.50 -4.56
CA VAL A 82 -6.16 18.93 -3.21
C VAL A 82 -6.02 17.41 -3.26
N LEU A 83 -6.73 16.76 -4.19
CA LEU A 83 -6.65 15.31 -4.35
C LEU A 83 -5.24 14.87 -4.77
N GLY A 84 -4.64 15.57 -5.74
CA GLY A 84 -3.27 15.33 -6.18
C GLY A 84 -2.24 15.51 -5.06
N ALA A 85 -2.41 16.52 -4.20
CA ALA A 85 -1.55 16.74 -3.04
C ALA A 85 -1.64 15.59 -2.02
N ILE A 86 -2.84 15.06 -1.76
CA ILE A 86 -3.04 13.91 -0.87
C ILE A 86 -2.36 12.65 -1.44
N ILE A 87 -2.50 12.40 -2.75
CA ILE A 87 -1.87 11.27 -3.44
C ILE A 87 -0.34 11.39 -3.40
N LEU A 88 0.20 12.58 -3.69
CA LEU A 88 1.64 12.87 -3.61
C LEU A 88 2.17 12.65 -2.20
N LEU A 89 1.48 13.18 -1.18
CA LEU A 89 1.85 12.98 0.22
C LEU A 89 1.92 11.49 0.55
N ARG A 90 0.92 10.71 0.11
CA ARG A 90 0.86 9.27 0.33
C ARG A 90 2.01 8.52 -0.34
N ALA A 91 2.36 8.90 -1.58
CA ALA A 91 3.50 8.33 -2.29
C ALA A 91 4.83 8.66 -1.60
N LEU A 92 5.02 9.91 -1.18
CA LEU A 92 6.23 10.35 -0.48
C LEU A 92 6.43 9.63 0.84
N LEU A 93 5.38 9.53 1.68
CA LEU A 93 5.44 8.80 2.95
C LEU A 93 5.77 7.32 2.73
N SER A 94 5.11 6.68 1.76
CA SER A 94 5.36 5.27 1.45
C SER A 94 6.78 5.03 0.93
N LEU A 95 7.33 5.94 0.14
CA LEU A 95 8.70 5.86 -0.37
C LEU A 95 9.73 6.09 0.75
N MET A 96 9.49 7.06 1.64
CA MET A 96 10.38 7.35 2.77
C MET A 96 10.57 6.11 3.65
N ILE A 97 9.48 5.42 3.99
CA ILE A 97 9.51 4.17 4.77
C ILE A 97 10.29 3.08 4.02
N HIS A 98 10.09 2.95 2.70
CA HIS A 98 10.81 1.96 1.90
C HIS A 98 12.32 2.22 1.88
N PHE A 99 12.74 3.49 1.78
CA PHE A 99 14.14 3.88 1.84
C PHE A 99 14.78 3.61 3.20
N GLU A 100 14.05 3.90 4.28
CA GLU A 100 14.53 3.69 5.64
C GLU A 100 14.79 2.19 5.92
N ILE A 101 13.84 1.33 5.52
CA ILE A 101 13.98 -0.14 5.63
C ILE A 101 15.16 -0.65 4.78
N LYS A 102 15.42 -0.07 3.60
CA LYS A 102 16.54 -0.46 2.76
C LYS A 102 17.88 -0.04 3.38
N ALA A 103 17.96 1.18 3.92
CA ALA A 103 19.16 1.70 4.56
C ALA A 103 19.53 0.92 5.83
N GLU A 104 18.55 0.47 6.60
CA GLU A 104 18.78 -0.36 7.79
C GLU A 104 19.36 -1.73 7.42
N LYS A 105 18.82 -2.39 6.39
CA LYS A 105 19.37 -3.65 5.85
C LYS A 105 20.83 -3.52 5.40
N GLU A 106 21.20 -2.42 4.75
CA GLU A 106 22.57 -2.21 4.27
C GLU A 106 23.54 -1.99 5.44
N ARG A 107 23.11 -1.37 6.54
CA ARG A 107 23.93 -1.17 7.75
C ARG A 107 24.21 -2.47 8.49
N ASP A 108 23.24 -3.37 8.62
CA ASP A 108 23.42 -4.66 9.30
C ASP A 108 24.46 -5.53 8.56
N THR A 109 24.43 -5.55 7.23
CA THR A 109 25.40 -6.33 6.42
C THR A 109 26.84 -5.83 6.52
N HIS A 110 27.06 -4.53 6.72
CA HIS A 110 28.41 -3.97 6.88
C HIS A 110 28.98 -4.15 8.30
N SER A 111 28.11 -4.23 9.32
CA SER A 111 28.54 -4.52 10.69
C SER A 111 28.99 -5.97 10.87
N GLU A 112 28.35 -6.94 10.20
CA GLU A 112 28.75 -8.35 10.23
C GLU A 112 30.04 -8.64 9.46
N ALA A 113 30.25 -7.99 8.30
CA ALA A 113 31.46 -8.16 7.50
C ALA A 113 32.73 -7.63 8.18
N SER A 114 32.59 -6.63 9.07
CA SER A 114 33.74 -6.10 9.83
C SER A 114 34.04 -6.89 11.10
N ALA A 115 33.06 -7.59 11.67
CA ALA A 115 33.23 -8.44 12.85
C ALA A 115 33.84 -9.82 12.53
N ASN A 116 33.63 -10.36 11.32
CA ASN A 116 34.14 -11.68 10.91
C ASN A 116 35.59 -11.65 10.34
N ASN A 117 36.26 -10.51 10.43
CA ASN A 117 37.62 -10.29 9.90
C ASN A 117 38.67 -10.08 11.03
N TYR A 118 38.35 -10.54 12.24
CA TYR A 118 39.22 -10.58 13.42
C TYR A 118 39.34 -12.01 13.96
#